data_AF-K8X6E0-F1
#
_entry.id   AF-K8X6E0-F1
#
_cell.length_a   1.000
_cell.length_b   1.000
_cell.length_c   1.000
_cell.angle_alpha   90.00
_cell.angle_beta   90.00
_cell.angle_gamma   90.00
#
_symmetry.space_group_name_H-M   'P 1'
#
loop_
_entity.id
_entity.type
_entity.pdbx_description
1 polymer ?
#
loop_
_entity_poly.entity_id
_entity_poly.type
_entity_poly.pdbx_seq_one_letter_code
_entity_poly.pdbx_strand_id
1 'polypeptide(L)'
;MPDRNDTRTPRRDYRALIDGREVQVVGHVHTSRHHPDRGAAITPFEDLAEPGTGAHLFALVSVRCATDDTTVDLDTGVSHS
;
A
#
# COMPACT_ATOMS: atom_id res chain seq x y z
N MET A 1 14.11 -30.25 19.99
CA MET A 1 13.63 -29.00 20.64
C MET A 1 13.24 -28.04 19.53
N PRO A 2 11.95 -27.90 19.16
CA PRO A 2 11.57 -26.85 18.21
C PRO A 2 11.56 -25.52 18.95
N ASP A 3 12.21 -24.52 18.35
CA ASP A 3 12.36 -23.18 18.89
C ASP A 3 11.01 -22.46 18.93
N ARG A 4 10.94 -21.54 19.87
CA ARG A 4 9.77 -20.94 20.51
C ARG A 4 9.16 -19.89 19.59
N ASN A 5 8.00 -20.22 19.01
CA ASN A 5 6.90 -19.30 18.72
C ASN A 5 7.33 -17.87 18.34
N ASP A 6 7.74 -17.66 17.08
CA ASP A 6 7.90 -16.31 16.53
C ASP A 6 6.50 -15.73 16.30
N THR A 7 5.89 -15.19 17.36
CA THR A 7 4.56 -14.56 17.35
C THR A 7 4.57 -13.16 16.74
N ARG A 8 5.67 -12.76 16.09
CA ARG A 8 5.76 -11.45 15.45
C ARG A 8 4.89 -11.50 14.19
N THR A 9 3.84 -10.69 14.16
CA THR A 9 3.07 -10.47 12.93
C THR A 9 4.08 -10.16 11.81
N PRO A 10 4.07 -10.89 10.68
CA PRO A 10 5.03 -10.66 9.62
C PRO A 10 4.87 -9.22 9.14
N ARG A 11 5.93 -8.43 9.27
CA ARG A 11 5.95 -7.05 8.77
C ARG A 11 5.71 -7.07 7.27
N ARG A 12 4.78 -6.23 6.82
CA ARG A 12 4.41 -6.14 5.42
C ARG A 12 5.21 -5.04 4.74
N ASP A 13 5.98 -5.44 3.74
CA ASP A 13 6.76 -4.53 2.90
C ASP A 13 5.95 -4.21 1.64
N TYR A 14 5.27 -3.07 1.65
CA TYR A 14 4.56 -2.54 0.49
C TYR A 14 5.53 -1.71 -0.37
N ARG A 15 6.19 -2.35 -1.34
CA ARG A 15 7.17 -1.70 -2.22
C ARG A 15 6.66 -1.61 -3.66
N ALA A 16 7.08 -0.56 -4.36
CA ALA A 16 6.81 -0.37 -5.78
C ALA A 16 8.04 0.17 -6.50
N LEU A 17 8.06 0.05 -7.82
CA LEU A 17 9.02 0.70 -8.71
C LEU A 17 8.33 1.87 -9.41
N ILE A 18 8.78 3.10 -9.13
CA ILE A 18 8.33 4.31 -9.82
C ILE A 18 9.55 4.92 -10.51
N ASP A 19 9.48 5.07 -11.84
CA ASP A 19 10.60 5.57 -12.66
C ASP A 19 11.92 4.82 -12.42
N GLY A 20 11.82 3.50 -12.21
CA GLY A 20 12.97 2.62 -11.94
C GLY A 20 13.57 2.75 -10.54
N ARG A 21 12.92 3.50 -9.64
CA ARG A 21 13.35 3.66 -8.24
C ARG A 21 12.43 2.88 -7.31
N GLU A 22 13.03 2.17 -6.36
CA GLU A 22 12.27 1.52 -5.30
C GLU A 22 11.70 2.58 -4.35
N VAL A 23 10.40 2.49 -4.11
CA VAL A 23 9.67 3.38 -3.21
C VAL A 23 8.86 2.54 -2.23
N GLN A 24 8.60 3.11 -1.06
CA GLN A 24 7.73 2.48 -0.07
C GLN A 24 6.35 3.12 -0.08
N VAL A 25 5.32 2.28 -0.12
CA VAL A 25 3.92 2.69 -0.10
C VAL A 25 3.40 2.54 1.33
N VAL A 26 3.12 3.65 2.01
CA VAL A 26 2.88 3.66 3.46
C VAL A 26 1.41 3.67 3.85
N GLY A 27 0.51 3.67 2.88
CA GLY A 27 -0.92 3.71 3.15
C GLY A 27 -1.74 4.03 1.91
N HIS A 28 -2.98 4.43 2.15
CA HIS A 28 -3.92 4.75 1.10
C HIS A 28 -4.81 5.94 1.44
N VAL A 29 -5.33 6.56 0.39
CA VAL A 29 -6.37 7.58 0.44
C VAL A 29 -7.46 7.16 -0.54
N HIS A 30 -8.70 7.10 -0.06
CA HIS A 30 -9.86 6.83 -0.89
C HIS A 30 -10.70 8.10 -1.04
N THR A 31 -11.05 8.43 -2.28
CA THR A 31 -11.84 9.62 -2.60
C THR A 31 -12.91 9.30 -3.64
N SER A 32 -13.97 10.10 -3.64
CA SER A 32 -14.99 10.05 -4.69
C SER A 32 -15.00 11.37 -5.46
N ARG A 33 -15.18 11.30 -6.78
CA ARG A 33 -15.30 12.43 -7.73
C ARG A 33 -14.03 13.21 -8.09
N HIS A 34 -13.09 13.41 -7.17
CA HIS A 34 -11.88 14.21 -7.43
C HIS A 34 -10.65 13.62 -6.76
N HIS A 35 -9.46 14.01 -7.24
CA HIS A 35 -8.20 13.72 -6.54
C HIS A 35 -8.24 14.30 -5.12
N PRO A 36 -7.56 13.65 -4.15
CA PRO A 36 -7.43 14.20 -2.81
C PRO A 36 -6.71 15.55 -2.83
N ASP A 37 -7.17 16.46 -1.98
CA ASP A 37 -6.52 17.74 -1.77
C ASP A 37 -5.10 17.55 -1.22
N ARG A 38 -4.26 18.56 -1.47
CA ARG A 38 -2.91 18.58 -0.89
C ARG A 38 -2.99 18.57 0.63
N GLY A 39 -2.29 17.63 1.26
CA GLY A 39 -2.29 17.47 2.72
C GLY A 39 -3.43 16.61 3.25
N ALA A 40 -4.21 15.95 2.38
CA ALA A 40 -5.18 14.94 2.82
C ALA A 40 -4.52 13.89 3.73
N ALA A 41 -5.26 13.48 4.76
CA ALA A 41 -4.82 12.44 5.67
C ALA A 41 -4.71 11.09 4.95
N ILE A 42 -3.61 10.39 5.19
CA ILE A 42 -3.36 9.04 4.67
C ILE A 42 -3.76 8.04 5.75
N THR A 43 -4.55 7.04 5.38
CA THR A 43 -4.78 5.87 6.23
C THR A 43 -3.57 4.95 6.12
N PRO A 44 -2.76 4.79 7.18
CA PRO A 44 -1.56 3.97 7.11
C PRO A 44 -1.91 2.49 6.96
N PHE A 45 -1.03 1.70 6.33
CA PHE A 45 -1.14 0.25 6.42
C PHE A 45 -0.67 -0.26 7.78
N GLU A 46 -1.27 -1.33 8.26
CA GLU A 46 -0.85 -1.97 9.51
C GLU A 46 0.48 -2.72 9.31
N ASP A 47 1.28 -2.79 10.38
CA ASP A 47 2.54 -3.54 10.44
C ASP A 47 3.57 -3.20 9.33
N LEU A 48 3.58 -1.94 8.89
CA LEU A 48 4.60 -1.41 7.97
C LEU A 48 6.00 -1.53 8.57
N ALA A 49 6.94 -2.04 7.78
CA ALA A 49 8.35 -1.90 8.12
C ALA A 49 8.76 -0.42 8.17
N GLU A 50 9.70 -0.10 9.07
CA GLU A 50 10.21 1.26 9.14
C GLU A 50 10.86 1.65 7.80
N PRO A 51 10.54 2.84 7.29
CA PRO A 51 11.16 3.32 6.08
C PRO A 51 12.67 3.48 6.27
N GLY A 52 13.42 2.99 5.29
CA GLY A 52 14.85 3.23 5.23
C GLY A 52 15.17 4.72 5.22
N THR A 53 16.30 5.10 5.81
CA THR A 53 16.76 6.49 5.81
C THR A 53 16.84 7.04 4.39
N GLY A 54 16.10 8.12 4.11
CA GLY A 54 16.06 8.74 2.78
C GLY A 54 15.10 8.07 1.78
N ALA A 55 14.29 7.10 2.20
CA ALA A 55 13.28 6.48 1.35
C ALA A 55 12.23 7.50 0.92
N HIS A 56 11.85 7.46 -0.36
CA HIS A 56 10.68 8.18 -0.85
C HIS A 56 9.41 7.41 -0.46
N LEU A 57 8.51 8.11 0.23
CA LEU A 57 7.25 7.54 0.71
C LEU A 57 6.10 7.97 -0.19
N PHE A 58 5.27 7.00 -0.56
CA PHE A 58 4.10 7.19 -1.39
C PHE A 58 2.86 6.63 -0.71
N ALA A 59 1.69 7.04 -1.17
CA ALA A 59 0.40 6.45 -0.78
C ALA A 59 -0.36 6.03 -2.02
N LEU A 60 -1.16 4.96 -1.92
CA LEU A 60 -2.10 4.59 -2.96
C LEU A 60 -3.26 5.59 -2.95
N VAL A 61 -3.55 6.16 -4.10
CA VAL A 61 -4.72 7.03 -4.27
C VAL A 61 -5.74 6.30 -5.13
N SER A 62 -6.91 6.05 -4.55
CA SER A 62 -8.06 5.50 -5.28
C SER A 62 -9.11 6.60 -5.44
N VAL A 63 -9.51 6.85 -6.69
CA VAL A 63 -10.55 7.83 -7.04
C VAL A 63 -11.67 7.10 -7.76
N ARG A 64 -12.78 6.86 -7.06
CA ARG A 64 -13.84 5.94 -7.54
C ARG A 64 -14.43 6.25 -8.92
N CYS A 65 -14.49 7.53 -9.32
CA CYS A 65 -15.04 7.91 -10.63
C CYS A 65 -14.01 7.86 -11.77
N ALA A 66 -12.74 7.68 -11.45
CA ALA A 66 -11.63 7.66 -12.41
C ALA A 66 -10.97 6.28 -12.54
N THR A 67 -11.39 5.31 -11.73
CA THR A 67 -10.86 3.95 -11.71
C THR A 67 -12.01 2.97 -11.57
N ASP A 68 -12.16 2.06 -12.54
CA ASP A 68 -13.07 0.92 -12.41
C ASP A 68 -12.60 0.03 -11.25
N ASP A 69 -13.56 -0.49 -10.48
CA ASP A 69 -13.27 -1.37 -9.34
C ASP A 69 -12.54 -2.63 -9.84
N THR A 70 -11.24 -2.68 -9.56
CA THR A 70 -10.37 -3.81 -9.91
C THR A 70 -10.07 -4.58 -8.63
N THR A 71 -10.57 -5.82 -8.54
CA THR A 71 -10.40 -6.64 -7.33
C THR A 71 -9.22 -7.58 -7.55
N VAL A 72 -8.23 -7.55 -6.66
CA VAL A 72 -7.12 -8.51 -6.72
C VAL A 72 -7.53 -9.77 -5.96
N ASP A 73 -7.77 -10.84 -6.71
CA ASP A 73 -7.89 -12.17 -6.13
C ASP A 73 -6.48 -12.69 -5.80
N LEU A 74 -6.29 -13.11 -4.54
CA LEU A 74 -4.98 -13.49 -4.02
C LEU A 74 -4.51 -14.85 -4.53
N ASP A 75 -5.42 -15.70 -5.00
CA ASP A 75 -5.13 -17.06 -5.47
C ASP A 75 -4.94 -17.11 -7.00
N THR A 76 -5.56 -16.18 -7.72
CA THR A 76 -5.63 -16.22 -9.20
C THR A 76 -5.03 -15.00 -9.88
N GLY A 77 -4.76 -13.92 -9.14
CA GLY A 77 -4.35 -12.64 -9.70
C GLY A 77 -5.53 -11.86 -10.30
N VAL A 78 -5.45 -10.54 -10.18
CA VAL A 78 -6.37 -9.47 -10.62
C VAL A 78 -7.59 -9.89 -11.47
N SER A 79 -8.79 -9.66 -10.97
CA SER A 79 -10.06 -9.74 -11.71
C SER A 79 -10.68 -8.35 -11.90
N HIS A 80 -11.16 -8.09 -13.12
CA HIS A 80 -11.93 -6.89 -13.47
C HIS A 80 -13.43 -7.21 -13.46
N SER A 81 -14.25 -6.26 -13.00
CA SER A 81 -15.72 -6.32 -13.10
C SER A 81 -16.21 -5.61 -14.35
#